data_AF-S4R839-F1
#
_entry.id   AF-S4R839-F1
#
_cell.length_a   1.000
_cell.length_b   1.000
_cell.length_c   1.000
_cell.angle_alpha   90.00
_cell.angle_beta   90.00
_cell.angle_gamma   90.00
#
_symmetry.space_group_name_H-M   'P 1'
#
loop_
_entity.id
_entity.type
_entity.pdbx_description
1 polymer ?
#
loop_
_entity_poly.entity_id
_entity_poly.type
_entity_poly.pdbx_seq_one_letter_code
_entity_poly.pdbx_strand_id
1 'polypeptide(L)'
;RMNGSYEALTGGSTSEGFEDFTGGVTETFTLSKAPQNLWKLLNQGVQRGSLMGCSIDITSAADTEAITTWKLVKGHAYSVTGVDQVYHKGGLVKLVRIRNPWGQVEWIGPWSDSSRQWNEVSDSDRDRLMVKS
;
A
#
# COMPACT_ATOMS: atom_id res chain seq x y z
N ARG A 1 5.18 29.35 6.79
CA ARG A 1 5.30 28.24 7.78
C ARG A 1 4.02 28.23 8.59
N MET A 2 3.05 27.39 8.22
CA MET A 2 1.79 27.25 8.94
C MET A 2 1.52 25.76 9.11
N ASN A 3 1.88 25.26 10.29
CA ASN A 3 1.15 24.27 11.07
C ASN A 3 1.82 24.30 12.44
N GLY A 4 1.15 25.00 13.36
CA GLY A 4 1.71 25.60 14.58
C GLY A 4 1.97 24.65 15.75
N SER A 5 1.95 23.34 15.54
CA SER A 5 2.31 22.35 16.57
C SER A 5 2.30 20.93 15.97
N TYR A 6 3.23 20.08 16.42
CA TYR A 6 3.33 18.66 16.02
C TYR A 6 2.09 17.84 16.41
N GLU A 7 1.27 18.35 17.33
CA GLU A 7 0.07 17.69 17.86
C GLU A 7 -1.13 17.74 16.89
N ALA A 8 -1.10 18.62 15.89
CA ALA A 8 -2.15 18.74 14.87
C ALA A 8 -2.08 17.66 13.78
N LEU A 9 -1.06 16.80 13.78
CA LEU A 9 -0.88 15.71 12.81
C LEU A 9 -1.45 14.36 13.31
N THR A 10 -1.92 14.28 14.56
CA THR A 10 -2.32 13.04 15.25
C THR A 10 -3.70 12.50 14.83
N GLY A 11 -4.13 12.78 13.60
CA GLY A 11 -5.44 12.37 13.09
C GLY A 11 -5.80 12.89 11.70
N GLY A 12 -4.81 13.37 10.93
CA GLY A 12 -5.04 13.83 9.56
C GLY A 12 -5.34 12.64 8.64
N SER A 13 -6.47 12.69 7.93
CA SER A 13 -6.76 11.73 6.86
C SER A 13 -5.67 11.84 5.79
N THR A 14 -5.15 10.71 5.30
CA THR A 14 -4.14 10.66 4.23
C THR A 14 -4.52 11.51 3.01
N SER A 15 -5.82 11.72 2.77
CA SER A 15 -6.36 12.58 1.72
C SER A 15 -6.01 14.07 1.88
N GLU A 16 -6.02 14.58 3.12
CA GLU A 16 -5.74 16.00 3.41
C GLU A 16 -4.27 16.32 3.15
N GLY A 17 -3.37 15.37 3.46
CA GLY A 17 -1.95 15.47 3.12
C GLY A 17 -1.67 15.39 1.61
N PHE A 18 -2.43 14.62 0.83
CA PHE A 18 -2.23 14.56 -0.62
C PHE A 18 -2.70 15.83 -1.33
N GLU A 19 -3.82 16.42 -0.90
CA GLU A 19 -4.32 17.68 -1.44
C GLU A 19 -3.34 18.83 -1.16
N ASP A 20 -2.81 18.92 0.06
CA ASP A 20 -1.85 19.97 0.44
C ASP A 20 -0.49 19.86 -0.26
N PHE A 21 -0.04 18.65 -0.62
CA PHE A 21 1.26 18.44 -1.28
C PHE A 21 1.20 18.43 -2.81
N THR A 22 0.02 18.26 -3.43
CA THR A 22 -0.09 18.13 -4.90
C THR A 22 -1.04 19.12 -5.56
N GLY A 23 -1.97 19.73 -4.82
CA GLY A 23 -3.07 20.51 -5.39
C GLY A 23 -4.00 19.68 -6.29
N GLY A 24 -3.94 18.34 -6.19
CA GLY A 24 -4.72 17.40 -7.00
C GLY A 24 -5.98 16.90 -6.31
N VAL A 25 -6.87 16.26 -7.07
CA VAL A 25 -8.08 15.61 -6.55
C VAL A 25 -7.71 14.26 -5.95
N THR A 26 -8.07 14.03 -4.67
CA THR A 26 -7.88 12.71 -4.06
C THR A 26 -9.09 11.81 -4.31
N GLU A 27 -8.88 10.68 -4.99
CA GLU A 27 -9.88 9.62 -5.11
C GLU A 27 -9.68 8.55 -4.03
N THR A 28 -10.73 8.23 -3.28
CA THR A 28 -10.69 7.20 -2.24
C THR A 28 -11.56 6.01 -2.65
N PHE A 29 -10.99 4.81 -2.64
CA PHE A 29 -11.69 3.58 -2.97
C PHE A 29 -11.84 2.69 -1.73
N THR A 30 -13.08 2.39 -1.36
CA THR A 30 -13.34 1.37 -0.34
C THR A 30 -13.15 -0.02 -0.96
N LEU A 31 -12.15 -0.78 -0.51
CA LEU A 31 -11.81 -2.09 -1.09
C LEU A 31 -12.95 -3.11 -1.03
N SER A 32 -13.85 -3.00 -0.04
CA SER A 32 -15.06 -3.86 0.05
C SER A 32 -16.10 -3.60 -1.04
N LYS A 33 -16.04 -2.43 -1.70
CA LYS A 33 -16.89 -2.02 -2.82
C LYS A 33 -16.04 -1.60 -4.03
N ALA A 34 -14.86 -2.22 -4.17
CA ALA A 34 -13.91 -1.88 -5.22
C ALA A 34 -14.53 -2.05 -6.61
N PRO A 35 -14.36 -1.07 -7.52
CA PRO A 35 -14.85 -1.20 -8.88
C PRO A 35 -13.99 -2.22 -9.65
N GLN A 36 -14.58 -2.87 -10.66
CA GLN A 36 -13.88 -3.91 -11.44
C GLN A 36 -12.61 -3.39 -12.15
N ASN A 37 -12.55 -2.09 -12.43
CA ASN A 37 -11.42 -1.42 -13.05
C ASN A 37 -10.37 -0.90 -12.04
N LEU A 38 -10.48 -1.19 -10.73
CA LEU A 38 -9.54 -0.69 -9.71
C LEU A 38 -8.09 -0.97 -10.08
N TRP A 39 -7.80 -2.18 -10.58
CA TRP A 39 -6.46 -2.54 -11.04
C TRP A 39 -5.92 -1.59 -12.12
N LYS A 40 -6.77 -1.23 -13.09
CA LYS A 40 -6.41 -0.32 -14.17
C LYS A 40 -6.15 1.08 -13.63
N LEU A 41 -6.95 1.53 -12.67
CA LEU A 41 -6.78 2.84 -12.01
C LEU A 41 -5.46 2.88 -11.22
N LEU A 42 -5.16 1.85 -10.43
CA LEU A 42 -3.88 1.74 -9.71
C LEU A 42 -2.69 1.75 -10.68
N ASN A 43 -2.76 0.97 -11.76
CA ASN A 43 -1.69 0.92 -12.75
C ASN A 43 -1.49 2.29 -13.44
N GLN A 44 -2.58 2.97 -13.80
CA GLN A 44 -2.52 4.32 -14.36
C GLN A 44 -1.95 5.32 -13.35
N GLY A 45 -2.31 5.22 -12.08
CA GLY A 45 -1.75 6.05 -11.00
C GLY A 45 -0.25 5.86 -10.86
N VAL A 46 0.23 4.61 -10.82
CA VAL A 46 1.67 4.30 -10.72
C VAL A 46 2.40 4.83 -11.94
N GLN A 47 1.89 4.59 -13.15
CA GLN A 47 2.51 5.04 -14.40
C GLN A 47 2.58 6.56 -14.54
N ARG A 48 1.61 7.29 -13.97
CA ARG A 48 1.56 8.75 -13.99
C ARG A 48 2.39 9.39 -12.86
N GLY A 49 2.97 8.60 -11.97
CA GLY A 49 3.65 9.11 -10.77
C GLY A 49 2.70 9.75 -9.77
N SER A 50 1.41 9.37 -9.80
CA SER A 50 0.44 9.81 -8.81
C SER A 50 0.83 9.27 -7.43
N LEU A 51 0.64 10.09 -6.40
CA LEU A 51 0.77 9.62 -5.03
C LEU A 51 -0.45 8.79 -4.66
N MET A 52 -0.22 7.58 -4.18
CA MET A 52 -1.27 6.66 -3.77
C MET A 52 -0.96 6.15 -2.37
N GLY A 53 -2.00 6.10 -1.54
CA GLY A 53 -1.94 5.53 -0.20
C GLY A 53 -3.03 4.48 0.00
N CYS A 54 -2.82 3.62 0.97
CA CYS A 54 -3.85 2.71 1.46
C CYS A 54 -3.76 2.60 2.98
N SER A 55 -4.88 2.34 3.63
CA SER A 55 -4.94 2.11 5.07
C SER A 55 -5.89 0.95 5.36
N ILE A 56 -5.76 0.39 6.57
CA ILE A 56 -6.70 -0.61 7.07
C ILE A 56 -7.60 0.07 8.08
N ASP A 57 -8.91 0.06 7.84
CA ASP A 57 -9.88 0.67 8.75
C ASP A 57 -9.91 -0.05 10.10
N ILE A 58 -10.05 0.72 11.17
CA ILE A 58 -10.26 0.21 12.53
C ILE A 58 -11.76 0.09 12.82
N THR A 59 -12.19 -1.05 13.37
CA THR A 59 -13.57 -1.27 13.79
C THR A 59 -13.85 -0.79 15.21
N SER A 60 -12.79 -0.51 15.99
CA SER A 60 -12.86 -0.02 17.36
C SER A 60 -11.68 0.91 17.63
N ALA A 61 -11.89 1.98 18.40
CA ALA A 61 -10.83 2.91 18.79
C ALA A 61 -9.71 2.22 19.60
N ALA A 62 -10.01 1.09 20.25
CA ALA A 62 -9.05 0.26 20.97
C ALA A 62 -8.10 -0.53 20.04
N ASP A 63 -8.42 -0.63 18.74
CA ASP A 63 -7.60 -1.33 17.73
C ASP A 63 -6.67 -0.39 16.94
N THR A 64 -6.58 0.89 17.33
CA THR A 64 -5.69 1.86 16.71
C THR A 64 -4.24 1.40 16.86
N GLU A 65 -3.49 1.35 15.74
CA GLU A 65 -2.12 0.81 15.66
C GLU A 65 -1.96 -0.67 16.04
N ALA A 66 -3.06 -1.44 16.13
CA ALA A 66 -2.96 -2.86 16.40
C ALA A 66 -2.26 -3.58 15.24
N ILE A 67 -1.21 -4.33 15.56
CA ILE A 67 -0.47 -5.16 14.61
C ILE A 67 -1.24 -6.46 14.39
N THR A 68 -1.63 -6.72 13.14
CA THR A 68 -2.27 -7.97 12.72
C THR A 68 -1.29 -9.16 12.82
N THR A 69 -1.81 -10.38 12.78
CA THR A 69 -1.00 -11.62 12.74
C THR A 69 0.06 -11.62 11.63
N TRP A 70 -0.17 -10.88 10.55
CA TRP A 70 0.73 -10.77 9.40
C TRP A 70 1.58 -9.50 9.40
N LYS A 71 1.69 -8.83 10.55
CA LYS A 71 2.48 -7.61 10.76
C LYS A 71 2.03 -6.35 10.00
N LEU A 72 0.79 -6.32 9.49
CA LEU A 72 0.18 -5.05 9.06
C LEU A 72 -0.40 -4.31 10.26
N VAL A 73 -0.28 -3.00 10.26
CA VAL A 73 -0.74 -2.10 11.31
C VAL A 73 -2.10 -1.55 10.90
N LYS A 74 -3.11 -1.71 11.76
CA LYS A 74 -4.44 -1.14 11.54
C LYS A 74 -4.46 0.36 11.87
N GLY A 75 -5.32 1.11 11.18
CA GLY A 75 -5.43 2.57 11.35
C GLY A 75 -4.19 3.33 10.86
N HIS A 76 -3.32 2.66 10.09
CA HIS A 76 -2.05 3.22 9.65
C HIS A 76 -2.04 3.43 8.13
N ALA A 77 -1.43 4.53 7.70
CA ALA A 77 -1.29 4.87 6.30
C ALA A 77 -0.04 4.21 5.71
N TYR A 78 -0.22 3.49 4.62
CA TYR A 78 0.83 2.92 3.79
C TYR A 78 0.89 3.63 2.45
N SER A 79 2.08 3.75 1.87
CA SER A 79 2.23 4.26 0.50
C SER A 79 2.19 3.10 -0.50
N VAL A 80 1.39 3.21 -1.55
CA VAL A 80 1.44 2.28 -2.69
C VAL A 80 2.55 2.73 -3.63
N THR A 81 3.56 1.91 -3.80
CA THR A 81 4.80 2.25 -4.55
C THR A 81 4.97 1.49 -5.85
N GLY A 82 4.03 0.60 -6.18
CA GLY A 82 4.05 -0.16 -7.42
C GLY A 82 2.90 -1.14 -7.51
N VAL A 83 2.53 -1.46 -8.75
CA VAL A 83 1.60 -2.56 -9.04
C VAL A 83 2.15 -3.36 -10.20
N ASP A 84 2.05 -4.67 -10.12
CA ASP A 84 2.59 -5.56 -11.15
C ASP A 84 1.88 -6.91 -11.20
N GLN A 85 2.16 -7.70 -12.22
CA GLN A 85 1.59 -9.03 -12.40
C GLN A 85 2.70 -10.07 -12.58
N VAL A 86 2.48 -11.24 -11.98
CA VAL A 86 3.36 -12.41 -12.11
C VAL A 86 2.56 -13.62 -12.52
N TYR A 87 3.17 -14.52 -13.28
CA TYR A 87 2.58 -15.82 -13.54
C TYR A 87 2.97 -16.80 -12.43
N HIS A 88 1.98 -17.38 -11.76
CA HIS A 88 2.16 -18.27 -10.62
C HIS A 88 1.13 -19.40 -10.69
N LYS A 89 1.60 -20.66 -10.56
CA LYS A 89 0.77 -21.89 -10.57
C LYS A 89 -0.32 -21.94 -11.66
N GLY A 90 0.02 -21.54 -12.89
CA GLY A 90 -0.92 -21.63 -14.01
C GLY A 90 -1.87 -20.45 -14.15
N GLY A 91 -1.68 -19.37 -13.38
CA GLY A 91 -2.52 -18.19 -13.42
C GLY A 91 -1.74 -16.89 -13.26
N LEU A 92 -2.35 -15.79 -13.70
CA LEU A 92 -1.79 -14.45 -13.54
C LEU A 92 -2.23 -13.89 -12.18
N VAL A 93 -1.27 -13.57 -11.33
CA VAL A 93 -1.49 -12.97 -10.01
C VAL A 93 -1.16 -11.49 -10.06
N LYS A 94 -2.07 -10.66 -9.54
CA LYS A 94 -1.91 -9.21 -9.41
C LYS A 94 -1.30 -8.88 -8.05
N LEU A 95 -0.18 -8.16 -8.06
CA LEU A 95 0.58 -7.77 -6.86
C LEU A 95 0.57 -6.25 -6.71
N VAL A 96 0.45 -5.79 -5.46
CA VAL A 96 0.55 -4.38 -5.09
C VAL A 96 1.69 -4.25 -4.09
N ARG A 97 2.66 -3.40 -4.39
CA ARG A 97 3.77 -3.10 -3.49
C ARG A 97 3.40 -1.92 -2.61
N ILE A 98 3.42 -2.14 -1.31
CA ILE A 98 3.16 -1.11 -0.29
C ILE A 98 4.42 -0.87 0.54
N ARG A 99 4.56 0.36 1.06
CA ARG A 99 5.66 0.76 1.94
C ARG A 99 5.11 1.29 3.25
N ASN A 100 5.59 0.74 4.36
CA ASN A 100 5.35 1.30 5.68
C ASN A 100 6.19 2.57 5.86
N PRO A 101 5.61 3.75 6.16
CA PRO A 101 6.38 4.97 6.39
C PRO A 101 7.36 4.86 7.56
N TRP A 102 7.12 3.97 8.53
CA TRP A 102 8.06 3.72 9.63
C TRP A 102 9.37 3.06 9.18
N GLY A 103 9.44 2.54 7.94
CA GLY A 103 10.62 1.85 7.42
C GLY A 103 10.93 0.52 8.11
N GLN A 104 10.00 0.04 8.93
CA GLN A 104 10.09 -1.20 9.70
C GLN A 104 8.69 -1.80 9.83
N VAL A 105 8.60 -3.07 10.23
CA VAL A 105 7.35 -3.82 10.37
C VAL A 105 6.65 -4.00 9.02
N GLU A 106 7.09 -5.05 8.32
CA GLU A 106 6.64 -5.40 6.98
C GLU A 106 5.74 -6.63 6.99
N TRP A 107 4.94 -6.75 5.92
CA TRP A 107 4.11 -7.91 5.66
C TRP A 107 4.94 -9.21 5.66
N ILE A 108 4.49 -10.22 6.41
CA ILE A 108 5.15 -11.53 6.50
C ILE A 108 4.35 -12.68 5.85
N GLY A 109 3.29 -12.36 5.11
CA GLY A 109 2.44 -13.35 4.46
C GLY A 109 2.92 -13.74 3.05
N PRO A 110 2.03 -14.29 2.20
CA PRO A 110 2.31 -14.53 0.78
C PRO A 110 2.86 -13.31 0.06
N TRP A 111 3.92 -13.49 -0.74
CA TRP A 111 4.63 -12.42 -1.47
C TRP A 111 5.36 -11.39 -0.60
N SER A 112 5.54 -11.66 0.70
CA SER A 112 6.56 -10.98 1.52
C SER A 112 7.97 -11.28 1.01
N ASP A 113 8.96 -10.51 1.46
CA ASP A 113 10.35 -10.63 1.02
C ASP A 113 10.94 -12.03 1.26
N SER A 114 10.55 -12.69 2.36
CA SER A 114 10.97 -14.06 2.69
C SER A 114 10.01 -15.15 2.18
N SER A 115 9.04 -14.80 1.35
CA SER A 115 7.96 -15.70 0.93
C SER A 115 8.44 -16.75 -0.07
N ARG A 116 8.03 -18.02 0.12
CA ARG A 116 8.40 -19.12 -0.79
C ARG A 116 7.76 -18.99 -2.17
N GLN A 117 6.70 -18.20 -2.29
CA GLN A 117 6.00 -17.91 -3.54
C GLN A 117 6.95 -17.36 -4.61
N TRP A 118 7.99 -16.63 -4.21
CA TRP A 118 9.02 -16.12 -5.13
C TRP A 118 9.89 -17.21 -5.76
N ASN A 119 9.92 -18.42 -5.17
CA ASN A 119 10.63 -19.57 -5.76
C ASN A 119 9.83 -20.23 -6.90
N GLU A 120 8.56 -19.86 -7.04
CA GLU A 120 7.63 -20.46 -8.00
C GLU A 120 7.27 -19.50 -9.15
N VAL A 121 7.96 -18.36 -9.25
CA VAL A 121 7.86 -17.42 -10.38
C VAL A 121 9.14 -17.44 -11.22
N SER A 122 9.08 -16.84 -12.41
CA SER A 122 10.26 -16.72 -13.28
C SER A 122 11.36 -15.89 -12.60
N ASP A 123 12.63 -16.22 -12.85
CA ASP A 123 13.76 -15.42 -12.35
C ASP A 123 13.65 -13.96 -12.82
N SER A 124 13.18 -13.73 -14.04
CA SER A 124 12.93 -12.38 -14.57
C SER A 124 11.87 -11.60 -13.79
N ASP A 125 10.78 -12.25 -13.36
CA ASP A 125 9.75 -11.59 -12.54
C ASP A 125 10.26 -11.35 -11.13
N ARG A 126 11.01 -12.31 -10.57
CA ARG A 126 11.62 -12.19 -9.26
C ARG A 126 12.58 -11.01 -9.21
N ASP A 127 13.52 -10.92 -10.15
CA ASP A 127 14.53 -9.86 -10.18
C ASP A 127 13.93 -8.47 -10.43
N ARG A 128 12.82 -8.42 -11.17
CA ARG A 128 12.08 -7.17 -11.45
C ARG A 128 11.30 -6.66 -10.25
N LEU A 129 10.79 -7.55 -9.40
CA LEU A 129 9.83 -7.21 -8.35
C LEU A 129 10.43 -7.25 -6.94
N MET A 130 11.41 -8.11 -6.71
CA MET A 130 12.15 -8.14 -5.46
C MET A 130 13.21 -7.04 -5.49
N VAL A 131 12.94 -5.95 -4.78
CA VAL A 131 13.95 -4.92 -4.53
C VAL A 131 14.75 -5.35 -3.31
N LYS A 132 16.07 -5.44 -3.44
CA LYS A 132 16.95 -5.53 -2.27
C LYS A 132 16.95 -4.16 -1.59
N SER A 133 16.33 -4.08 -0.43
CA SER A 133 16.40 -2.94 0.49
C SER A 133 17.83 -2.69 0.98
#